data_AF-A0AAD7N8A7-F1
#
_entry.id   AF-A0AAD7N8A7-F1
#
_cell.length_a   1.000
_cell.length_b   1.000
_cell.length_c   1.000
_cell.angle_alpha   90.00
_cell.angle_beta   90.00
_cell.angle_gamma   90.00
#
_symmetry.space_group_name_H-M   'P 1'
#
loop_
_entity.id
_entity.type
_entity.pdbx_description
1 polymer ?
#
loop_
_entity_poly.entity_id
_entity_poly.type
_entity_poly.pdbx_seq_one_letter_code
_entity_poly.pdbx_strand_id
1 'polypeptide(L)' 'SLKVLASKYNCDKQICRKCYARLSPRATNCRKRSCDHSGRASLYSFIRFLADLLCSKKKLG' A
#
# COMPACT_ATOMS: atom_id res chain seq x y z
N SER A 1 -15.65 1.05 -18.19
CA SER A 1 -16.28 2.02 -17.27
C SER A 1 -15.20 2.85 -16.58
N LEU A 2 -15.48 4.12 -16.26
CA LEU A 2 -14.53 5.02 -15.58
C LEU A 2 -14.06 4.50 -14.21
N LYS A 3 -14.93 3.75 -13.52
CA LYS A 3 -14.63 3.10 -12.24
C LYS A 3 -13.40 2.18 -12.33
N VAL A 4 -13.31 1.35 -13.37
CA VAL A 4 -12.17 0.43 -13.58
C VAL A 4 -10.88 1.20 -13.84
N LEU A 5 -10.96 2.28 -14.62
CA LEU A 5 -9.82 3.15 -14.88
C LEU A 5 -9.30 3.78 -13.57
N ALA A 6 -10.20 4.36 -12.78
CA ALA A 6 -9.86 4.97 -11.50
C ALA A 6 -9.24 3.96 -10.52
N SER A 7 -9.80 2.75 -10.41
CA SER A 7 -9.26 1.68 -9.56
C SER A 7 -7.84 1.30 -9.95
N LYS A 8 -7.55 1.17 -11.26
CA LYS A 8 -6.21 0.81 -11.75
C LYS A 8 -5.13 1.83 -11.38
N TYR A 9 -5.44 3.12 -11.38
CA TYR A 9 -4.46 4.17 -11.06
C TYR A 9 -4.36 4.46 -9.56
N ASN A 10 -5.48 4.40 -8.84
CA ASN A 10 -5.54 4.86 -7.45
C ASN A 10 -5.52 3.73 -6.42
N CYS A 11 -6.24 2.63 -6.69
CA CYS A 11 -6.50 1.57 -5.70
C CYS A 11 -5.55 0.38 -5.86
N ASP A 12 -5.24 -0.03 -7.10
CA ASP A 12 -4.42 -1.21 -7.38
C ASP A 12 -2.92 -0.88 -7.27
N LYS A 13 -2.48 -0.66 -6.02
CA LYS A 13 -1.11 -0.29 -5.67
C LYS A 13 -0.65 -1.04 -4.43
N GLN A 14 0.65 -1.27 -4.33
CA GLN A 14 1.30 -1.70 -3.09
C GLN A 14 1.77 -0.47 -2.31
N ILE A 15 1.81 -0.55 -0.99
CA ILE A 15 2.37 0.42 -0.05
C ILE A 15 3.48 -0.27 0.74
N CYS A 16 4.60 0.42 0.94
CA CYS A 16 5.64 -0.03 1.88
C CYS A 16 5.29 0.34 3.33
N ARG A 17 5.43 -0.61 4.26
CA ARG A 17 5.21 -0.38 5.70
C ARG A 17 6.17 0.61 6.34
N LYS A 18 7.41 0.67 5.84
CA LYS A 18 8.47 1.50 6.44
C LYS A 18 8.45 2.93 5.92
N CYS A 19 8.27 3.11 4.61
CA CYS A 19 8.38 4.42 3.97
C CYS A 19 7.06 4.94 3.36
N TYR A 20 5.97 4.18 3.47
CA TYR A 20 4.64 4.54 2.96
C TYR A 20 4.59 4.89 1.45
N ALA A 21 5.63 4.54 0.69
CA ALA A 21 5.68 4.81 -0.74
C ALA A 21 4.65 3.97 -1.50
N ARG A 22 3.99 4.58 -2.48
CA ARG A 22 3.13 3.87 -3.45
C ARG A 22 3.99 3.19 -4.52
N LEU A 23 3.71 1.91 -4.74
CA LEU A 23 4.39 0.98 -5.62
C LEU A 23 3.42 0.30 -6.59
N SER A 24 3.95 -0.30 -7.65
CA SER A 24 3.17 -1.08 -8.61
C SER A 24 2.57 -2.33 -7.92
N PRO A 25 1.42 -2.84 -8.39
CA PRO A 25 0.73 -3.96 -7.75
C PRO A 25 1.55 -5.26 -7.72
N ARG A 26 2.52 -5.40 -8.63
CA ARG A 26 3.41 -6.56 -8.77
C ARG A 26 4.82 -6.33 -8.19
N ALA A 27 5.07 -5.19 -7.55
CA ALA A 27 6.37 -4.94 -6.94
C ALA A 27 6.64 -5.94 -5.81
N THR A 28 7.79 -6.61 -5.87
CA THR A 28 8.29 -7.48 -4.80
C THR A 28 9.12 -6.72 -3.78
N ASN A 29 9.80 -5.65 -4.19
CA ASN A 29 10.67 -4.84 -3.35
C ASN A 29 10.28 -3.35 -3.39
N CYS A 30 10.54 -2.66 -2.29
CA CYS A 30 10.39 -1.21 -2.18
C CYS A 30 11.45 -0.50 -3.06
N ARG A 31 11.05 0.57 -3.77
CA ARG A 31 11.94 1.35 -4.67
C ARG A 31 12.76 2.43 -3.96
N LYS A 32 12.57 2.63 -2.66
CA LYS A 32 13.23 3.67 -1.89
C LYS A 32 14.42 3.09 -1.13
N ARG A 33 15.51 3.84 -1.06
CA ARG A 33 16.70 3.42 -0.29
C ARG A 33 16.49 3.53 1.22
N SER A 34 15.63 4.46 1.67
CA SER A 34 15.31 4.65 3.10
C SER A 34 14.59 3.46 3.76
N CYS A 35 13.88 2.63 2.99
CA CYS A 35 13.25 1.38 3.47
C CYS A 35 14.20 0.17 3.35
N ASP A 36 15.47 0.39 2.95
CA ASP A 36 16.44 -0.65 2.60
C ASP A 36 15.88 -1.67 1.59
N HIS A 37 15.18 -1.15 0.57
CA HIS A 37 14.51 -1.99 -0.44
C HIS A 37 13.60 -3.09 0.13
N SER A 38 12.99 -2.83 1.30
CA SER A 38 12.16 -3.78 2.03
C SER A 38 11.34 -4.70 1.11
N GLY A 39 11.55 -6.01 1.27
CA GLY A 39 10.96 -7.01 0.39
C GLY A 39 9.47 -7.21 0.62
N ARG A 40 8.91 -8.21 -0.07
CA ARG A 40 7.47 -8.45 -0.19
C ARG A 40 6.76 -8.62 1.15
N ALA A 41 7.45 -9.16 2.16
CA ALA A 41 6.95 -9.29 3.52
C ALA A 41 6.58 -7.94 4.17
N SER A 42 7.19 -6.84 3.72
CA SER A 42 6.98 -5.47 4.22
C SER A 42 6.16 -4.59 3.26
N LEU A 43 5.56 -5.19 2.21
CA LEU A 43 4.64 -4.53 1.29
C LEU A 43 3.20 -4.98 1.58
N TYR A 44 2.25 -4.04 1.49
CA TYR A 44 0.82 -4.30 1.62
C TYR A 44 0.05 -3.74 0.44
N SER A 45 -1.12 -4.29 0.12
CA SER A 45 -2.02 -3.61 -0.80
C SER A 45 -2.54 -2.32 -0.17
N PHE A 46 -2.78 -1.30 -1.02
CA PHE A 46 -3.34 -0.02 -0.61
C PHE A 46 -4.65 -0.20 0.20
N ILE A 47 -5.52 -1.11 -0.24
CA ILE A 47 -6.78 -1.42 0.42
C ILE A 47 -6.57 -2.02 1.82
N ARG A 48 -5.58 -2.91 1.98
CA ARG A 48 -5.26 -3.51 3.28
C ARG A 48 -4.69 -2.49 4.25
N PHE A 49 -3.83 -1.60 3.78
CA PHE A 49 -3.33 -0.47 4.57
C PHE A 49 -4.48 0.42 5.08
N LEU A 50 -5.44 0.77 4.21
CA LEU A 50 -6.61 1.56 4.62
C LEU A 50 -7.50 0.83 5.63
N ALA A 51 -7.73 -0.47 5.44
CA ALA A 51 -8.51 -1.28 6.38
C ALA A 51 -7.86 -1.33 7.77
N ASP A 52 -6.53 -1.50 7.83
CA ASP A 52 -5.76 -1.48 9.08
C ASP A 52 -5.87 -0.10 9.78
N LEU A 53 -5.83 0.99 9.01
CA LEU A 53 -5.99 2.35 9.52
C LEU A 53 -7.39 2.59 10.10
N LEU A 54 -8.44 2.12 9.40
CA LEU A 54 -9.84 2.24 9.84
C LEU A 54 -10.11 1.40 11.10
N CYS A 55 -9.55 0.19 11.18
CA CYS A 55 -9.62 -0.65 12.37
C CYS A 55 -8.95 0.02 13.58
N SER A 56 -7.78 0.62 13.38
CA SER A 56 -7.05 1.33 14.44
C SER A 56 -7.84 2.54 14.98
N LYS A 57 -8.56 3.27 14.10
CA LYS A 57 -9.42 4.38 14.53
C LYS A 57 -10.64 3.93 15.35
N LYS A 58 -11.17 2.72 15.13
CA LYS A 58 -12.29 2.19 15.90
C LYS A 58 -11.93 1.72 17.32
N LYS A 59 -10.66 1.39 17.59
CA LYS A 59 -10.19 0.97 18.92
C LYS A 59 -9.88 2.12 19.88
N LEU A 60 -9.79 3.34 19.35
CA LEU A 60 -9.52 4.56 20.12
C LEU A 60 -10.80 5.28 20.56
N GLY A 61 -11.97 4.68 20.32
CA GLY A 61 -13.29 5.21 20.67
C GLY A 61 -14.05 4.28 21.59
#